data_AF-A0A258PZU8-F1
#
_entry.id   AF-A0A258PZU8-F1
#
_cell.length_a   1.000
_cell.length_b   1.000
_cell.length_c   1.000
_cell.angle_alpha   90.00
_cell.angle_beta   90.00
_cell.angle_gamma   90.00
#
_symmetry.space_group_name_H-M   'P 1'
#
loop_
_entity.id
_entity.type
_entity.pdbx_description
1 polymer ?
#
loop_
_entity_poly.entity_id
_entity_poly.type
_entity_poly.pdbx_seq_one_letter_code
_entity_poly.pdbx_strand_id
1 'polypeptide(L)'
;RGFVLHEPDTDGLYRSSLAVPGGLTMTTSKDVLEAVAMGNGPRKFLMTLGYAGWSAGQLEEEISLNGWMNVPLSRQQMTEIIFDTPVSQRYERTMSHLGFDPSHLSSEAGHA
;
A
#
# COMPACT_ATOMS: atom_id res chain seq x y z
N ARG A 1 -14.57 -1.83 8.31
CA ARG A 1 -14.79 -0.68 7.41
C ARG A 1 -14.10 -1.01 6.09
N GLY A 2 -14.74 -0.75 4.95
CA GLY A 2 -14.15 -0.99 3.63
C GLY A 2 -13.42 0.24 3.12
N PHE A 3 -12.34 0.02 2.38
CA PHE A 3 -11.52 1.06 1.78
C PHE A 3 -11.29 0.70 0.31
N VAL A 4 -11.30 1.72 -0.55
CA VAL A 4 -10.93 1.59 -1.96
C VAL A 4 -9.71 2.47 -2.19
N LEU A 5 -8.58 1.83 -2.49
CA LEU A 5 -7.36 2.51 -2.91
C LEU A 5 -7.34 2.55 -4.43
N HIS A 6 -7.10 3.72 -5.03
CA HIS A 6 -7.08 3.87 -6.48
C HIS A 6 -6.05 4.92 -6.92
N GLU A 7 -5.82 5.01 -8.23
CA GLU A 7 -5.07 6.11 -8.86
C GLU A 7 -5.66 7.48 -8.47
N PRO A 8 -4.89 8.58 -8.55
CA PRO A 8 -5.37 9.90 -8.15
C PRO A 8 -6.72 10.24 -8.78
N ASP A 9 -7.66 10.64 -7.94
CA ASP A 9 -8.89 11.29 -8.39
C ASP A 9 -8.57 12.76 -8.69
N THR A 10 -8.31 13.06 -9.96
CA THR A 10 -7.99 14.42 -10.41
C THR A 10 -9.20 15.34 -10.41
N ASP A 11 -10.40 14.77 -10.44
CA ASP A 11 -11.63 15.49 -10.70
C ASP A 11 -12.48 15.64 -9.42
N GLY A 12 -12.03 15.07 -8.30
CA GLY A 12 -12.72 15.11 -7.01
C GLY A 12 -14.10 14.43 -7.05
N LEU A 13 -14.21 13.36 -7.84
CA LEU A 13 -15.46 12.67 -8.15
C LEU A 13 -16.07 11.99 -6.93
N TYR A 14 -15.25 11.50 -6.01
CA TYR A 14 -15.72 10.67 -4.90
C TYR A 14 -15.70 11.43 -3.57
N ARG A 15 -16.76 11.24 -2.78
CA ARG A 15 -16.86 11.80 -1.43
C ARG A 15 -15.92 11.06 -0.48
N SER A 16 -15.52 11.69 0.62
CA SER A 16 -14.72 11.01 1.67
C SER A 16 -13.44 10.35 1.13
N SER A 17 -12.75 11.09 0.25
CA SER A 17 -11.48 10.73 -0.38
C SER A 17 -10.31 11.40 0.36
N LEU A 18 -9.25 10.64 0.58
CA LEU A 18 -8.01 11.11 1.18
C LEU A 18 -6.84 10.88 0.23
N ALA A 19 -6.12 11.95 -0.09
CA ALA A 19 -4.90 11.84 -0.88
C ALA A 19 -3.79 11.22 -0.02
N VAL A 20 -3.26 10.09 -0.48
CA VAL A 20 -2.12 9.41 0.13
C VAL A 20 -0.84 9.98 -0.47
N PRO A 21 0.15 10.38 0.35
CA PRO A 21 1.47 10.77 -0.13
C PRO A 21 2.04 9.72 -1.08
N GLY A 22 2.56 10.15 -2.22
CA GLY A 22 2.94 9.23 -3.32
C GLY A 22 1.92 9.18 -4.46
N GLY A 23 0.79 9.89 -4.33
CA GLY A 23 -0.14 10.10 -5.43
C GLY A 23 -1.05 8.90 -5.68
N LEU A 24 -1.61 8.37 -4.60
CA LEU A 24 -2.77 7.48 -4.62
C LEU A 24 -3.91 8.15 -3.87
N THR A 25 -5.14 7.72 -4.10
CA THR A 25 -6.31 8.21 -3.36
C THR A 25 -6.98 7.04 -2.65
N MET A 26 -7.32 7.25 -1.38
CA MET A 26 -8.06 6.29 -0.57
C MET A 26 -9.47 6.82 -0.30
N THR A 27 -10.47 6.04 -0.68
CA THR A 27 -11.88 6.44 -0.63
C THR A 27 -12.68 5.47 0.24
N THR A 28 -13.57 6.01 1.06
CA THR A 28 -14.39 5.23 2.01
C THR A 28 -15.90 5.35 1.78
N SER A 29 -16.30 6.23 0.87
CA SER A 29 -17.68 6.38 0.42
C SER A 29 -18.13 5.19 -0.43
N LYS A 30 -19.45 5.07 -0.60
CA LYS A 30 -20.05 4.04 -1.47
C LYS A 30 -20.10 4.45 -2.93
N ASP A 31 -20.00 5.74 -3.24
CA ASP A 31 -20.09 6.27 -4.60
C ASP A 31 -19.00 5.72 -5.54
N VAL A 32 -17.79 5.48 -5.03
CA VAL A 32 -16.71 4.81 -5.79
C VAL A 32 -17.08 3.37 -6.13
N LEU A 33 -17.76 2.64 -5.23
CA LEU A 33 -18.19 1.26 -5.49
C LEU A 33 -19.33 1.23 -6.51
N GLU A 34 -20.26 2.18 -6.43
CA GLU A 34 -21.33 2.36 -7.42
C GLU A 34 -20.76 2.68 -8.80
N ALA A 35 -19.77 3.60 -8.87
CA ALA A 35 -19.10 3.93 -10.12
C ALA A 35 -18.38 2.72 -10.73
N VAL A 36 -17.67 1.93 -9.91
CA VAL A 36 -17.05 0.67 -10.35
C VAL A 36 -18.10 -0.31 -10.87
N ALA A 37 -19.23 -0.47 -10.17
CA ALA A 37 -20.32 -1.35 -10.61
C ALA A 37 -20.97 -0.91 -11.93
N MET A 38 -21.01 0.41 -12.20
CA MET A 38 -21.51 0.98 -13.46
C MET A 38 -20.46 1.00 -14.58
N GLY A 39 -19.21 0.58 -14.33
CA GLY A 39 -18.12 0.65 -15.29
C GLY A 39 -17.50 2.04 -15.47
N ASN A 40 -17.88 3.01 -14.65
CA ASN A 40 -17.36 4.38 -14.65
C ASN A 40 -16.35 4.65 -13.51
N GLY A 41 -15.91 3.59 -12.83
CA GLY A 41 -14.95 3.69 -11.73
C GLY A 41 -13.51 3.92 -12.19
N PRO A 42 -12.58 4.09 -11.23
CA PRO A 42 -11.16 4.16 -11.53
C PRO A 42 -10.67 2.90 -12.26
N ARG A 43 -9.76 3.06 -13.23
CA ARG A 43 -9.21 1.94 -14.02
C ARG A 43 -8.44 0.95 -13.16
N LYS A 44 -7.64 1.46 -12.22
CA LYS A 44 -6.89 0.65 -11.26
C LYS A 44 -7.37 0.96 -9.85
N PHE A 45 -7.88 -0.06 -9.18
CA PHE A 45 -8.32 0.03 -7.80
C PHE A 45 -8.07 -1.26 -7.04
N LEU A 46 -7.99 -1.13 -5.72
CA LEU A 46 -7.87 -2.22 -4.76
C LEU A 46 -8.92 -1.99 -3.66
N MET A 47 -9.83 -2.96 -3.51
CA MET A 47 -10.80 -2.95 -2.43
C MET A 47 -10.29 -3.81 -1.28
N THR A 48 -10.28 -3.26 -0.06
CA THR A 48 -9.87 -3.96 1.15
C THR A 48 -10.90 -3.77 2.26
N LEU A 49 -10.93 -4.74 3.19
CA LEU A 49 -11.75 -4.69 4.39
C LEU A 49 -10.84 -4.68 5.61
N GLY A 50 -10.97 -3.65 6.44
CA GLY A 50 -10.09 -3.43 7.58
C GLY A 50 -8.85 -2.63 7.21
N TYR A 51 -8.03 -2.38 8.21
CA TYR A 51 -6.77 -1.65 8.09
C TYR A 51 -5.81 -2.15 9.17
N ALA A 52 -4.51 -2.04 8.90
CA ALA A 52 -3.49 -2.10 9.94
C ALA A 52 -3.29 -0.68 10.48
N GLY A 53 -3.20 -0.56 11.80
CA GLY A 53 -3.00 0.71 12.48
C GLY A 53 -2.04 0.52 13.63
N TRP A 54 -1.21 1.54 13.85
CA TRP A 54 -0.21 1.56 14.91
C TRP A 54 -0.59 2.59 15.95
N SER A 55 -0.29 2.28 17.21
CA SER A 55 -0.28 3.28 18.28
C SER A 55 0.90 4.24 18.10
N ALA A 56 0.87 5.40 18.75
CA ALA A 56 1.96 6.38 18.65
C ALA A 56 3.31 5.74 19.05
N GLY A 57 4.30 5.83 18.17
CA GLY A 57 5.65 5.29 18.38
C GLY A 57 5.82 3.78 18.13
N GLN A 58 4.72 3.04 17.95
CA GLN A 58 4.78 1.59 17.81
C GLN A 58 5.46 1.16 16.51
N LEU A 59 5.17 1.84 15.38
CA LEU A 59 5.77 1.47 14.10
C LEU A 59 7.28 1.70 14.11
N GLU A 60 7.74 2.80 14.71
CA GLU A 60 9.15 3.13 14.85
C GLU A 60 9.88 2.12 15.73
N GLU A 61 9.26 1.69 16.83
CA GLU A 61 9.78 0.62 17.69
C GLU A 61 9.88 -0.71 16.93
N GLU A 62 8.82 -1.12 16.22
CA GLU A 62 8.83 -2.37 15.47
C GLU A 62 9.86 -2.35 14.31
N ILE A 63 10.07 -1.21 13.65
CA ILE A 63 11.15 -1.04 12.66
C ILE A 63 12.52 -1.18 13.34
N SER A 64 12.72 -0.58 14.51
CA SER A 64 14.01 -0.65 15.24
C SER A 64 14.34 -2.06 15.73
N LEU A 65 13.32 -2.88 15.99
CA LEU A 65 13.44 -4.27 16.40
C LEU A 65 13.47 -5.24 15.20
N ASN A 66 13.66 -4.73 13.97
CA ASN A 66 13.65 -5.51 12.72
C ASN A 66 12.34 -6.29 12.46
N GLY A 67 11.23 -5.88 13.08
CA GLY A 67 9.89 -6.43 12.83
C GLY A 67 9.30 -5.96 11.50
N TRP A 68 9.74 -4.80 10.99
CA TRP A 68 9.38 -4.28 9.67
C TRP A 68 10.59 -3.82 8.88
N MET A 69 10.47 -3.91 7.56
CA MET A 69 11.47 -3.44 6.61
C MET A 69 10.87 -2.41 5.66
N ASN A 70 11.57 -1.29 5.49
CA ASN A 70 11.22 -0.26 4.53
C ASN A 70 11.94 -0.50 3.21
N VAL A 71 11.19 -0.55 2.11
CA VAL A 71 11.73 -0.64 0.75
C VAL A 71 11.47 0.67 0.02
N PRO A 72 12.51 1.41 -0.41
CA PRO A 72 12.33 2.63 -1.17
C PRO A 72 11.88 2.30 -2.59
N LEU A 73 10.62 2.56 -2.90
CA LEU A 73 10.05 2.36 -4.23
C LEU A 73 9.74 3.71 -4.88
N SER A 74 10.01 3.83 -6.17
CA SER A 74 9.42 4.92 -6.96
C SER A 74 7.90 4.76 -7.03
N ARG A 75 7.20 5.85 -7.31
CA ARG A 75 5.73 5.85 -7.48
C ARG A 75 5.27 4.81 -8.52
N GLN A 76 5.98 4.69 -9.63
CA GLN A 76 5.63 3.77 -10.70
C GLN A 76 5.74 2.32 -10.24
N GLN A 77 6.84 1.97 -9.55
CA GLN A 77 7.06 0.63 -9.00
C GLN A 77 6.00 0.28 -7.95
N MET A 78 5.68 1.21 -7.05
CA MET A 78 4.63 1.01 -6.05
C MET A 78 3.26 0.74 -6.70
N THR A 79 2.91 1.49 -7.75
CA THR A 79 1.65 1.33 -8.48
C THR A 79 1.59 -0.04 -9.18
N GLU A 80 2.68 -0.45 -9.84
CA GLU A 80 2.79 -1.76 -10.49
C GLU A 80 2.65 -2.92 -9.49
N ILE A 81 3.29 -2.81 -8.32
CA ILE A 81 3.19 -3.82 -7.26
C ILE A 81 1.76 -3.90 -6.70
N ILE A 82 1.09 -2.76 -6.49
CA ILE A 82 -0.24 -2.71 -5.88
C ILE A 82 -1.34 -3.15 -6.85
N PHE A 83 -1.27 -2.77 -8.13
CA PHE A 83 -2.39 -2.97 -9.06
C PHE A 83 -2.13 -4.02 -10.13
N ASP A 84 -0.89 -4.16 -10.62
CA ASP A 84 -0.59 -5.01 -11.77
C ASP A 84 0.04 -6.36 -11.38
N THR A 85 0.58 -6.45 -10.16
CA THR A 85 1.23 -7.67 -9.65
C THR A 85 0.25 -8.59 -8.90
N PRO A 86 0.21 -9.90 -9.23
CA PRO A 86 -0.57 -10.90 -8.48
C PRO A 86 -0.20 -10.91 -7.00
N VAL A 87 -1.19 -11.06 -6.12
CA VAL A 87 -1.00 -10.94 -4.65
C VAL A 87 0.14 -11.81 -4.12
N SER A 88 0.25 -13.06 -4.60
CA SER A 88 1.30 -14.00 -4.18
C SER A 88 2.71 -13.56 -4.54
N GLN A 89 2.88 -12.71 -5.56
CA GLN A 89 4.18 -12.24 -6.05
C GLN A 89 4.56 -10.87 -5.50
N ARG A 90 3.63 -10.13 -4.86
CA ARG A 90 3.89 -8.77 -4.39
C ARG A 90 5.05 -8.68 -3.41
N TYR A 91 5.14 -9.67 -2.51
CA TYR A 91 6.23 -9.74 -1.54
C TYR A 91 7.59 -9.88 -2.23
N GLU A 92 7.74 -10.90 -3.08
CA GLU A 92 8.99 -11.17 -3.81
C GLU A 92 9.37 -10.00 -4.71
N ARG A 93 8.40 -9.42 -5.43
CA ARG A 93 8.62 -8.23 -6.26
C ARG A 93 9.10 -7.04 -5.44
N THR A 94 8.45 -6.76 -4.30
CA THR A 94 8.88 -5.68 -3.40
C THR A 94 10.30 -5.91 -2.91
N MET A 95 10.61 -7.12 -2.45
CA MET A 95 11.92 -7.47 -1.93
C MET A 95 13.02 -7.42 -3.00
N SER A 96 12.69 -7.73 -4.26
CA SER A 96 13.66 -7.64 -5.37
C SER A 96 14.20 -6.21 -5.59
N HIS A 97 13.50 -5.18 -5.11
CA HIS A 97 13.94 -3.79 -5.19
C HIS A 97 14.95 -3.39 -4.10
N LEU A 98 15.18 -4.22 -3.07
CA LEU A 98 16.15 -3.92 -2.02
C LEU A 98 17.60 -4.02 -2.49
N GLY A 99 17.87 -4.55 -3.68
CA GLY A 99 19.23 -4.64 -4.22
C GLY A 99 20.14 -5.65 -3.50
N PHE A 100 19.63 -6.36 -2.49
CA PHE A 100 20.28 -7.47 -1.79
C PHE A 100 19.27 -8.58 -1.47
N ASP A 101 19.76 -9.80 -1.21
CA ASP A 101 18.92 -10.96 -0.94
C ASP A 101 18.35 -10.91 0.49
N PRO A 102 17.01 -11.02 0.69
CA PRO A 102 16.38 -11.06 2.01
C PRO A 102 16.90 -12.18 2.91
N SER A 103 17.48 -13.25 2.36
CA SER A 103 18.11 -14.33 3.14
C SER A 103 19.35 -13.86 3.91
N HIS A 104 19.87 -12.67 3.64
CA HIS A 104 20.94 -12.03 4.41
C HIS A 104 20.40 -11.26 5.64
N LEU A 105 19.09 -11.18 5.83
CA LEU A 105 18.46 -10.60 7.00
C LEU A 105 18.46 -11.65 8.12
N SER A 106 19.46 -11.56 9.00
CA SER A 106 19.54 -12.37 10.21
C SER A 106 18.33 -12.09 11.12
N SER A 107 17.76 -13.16 11.69
CA SER A 107 16.70 -13.07 12.71
C SER A 107 17.21 -12.62 14.08
N GLU A 108 18.53 -12.48 14.26
CA GLU A 108 19.12 -12.01 15.52
C GLU A 108 19.41 -10.52 15.44
N ALA A 109 18.77 -9.76 16.32
CA ALA A 109 19.21 -8.42 16.66
C ALA A 109 20.60 -8.53 17.32
N GLY A 110 21.64 -8.14 16.59
CA GLY A 110 22.97 -7.98 17.14
C GLY A 110 22.98 -6.81 18.12
N HIS A 111 22.80 -7.10 19.40
CA HIS A 111 23.14 -6.16 20.47
C HIS A 111 24.67 -6.13 20.64
N ALA A 112 25.25 -4.93 20.62
CA ALA A 112 26.58 -4.68 21.18
C ALA A 112 26.43 -4.17 22.61
#